data_AF-A0A7I8W565-F1
#
_entry.id   AF-A0A7I8W565-F1
#
_cell.length_a   1.000
_cell.length_b   1.000
_cell.length_c   1.000
_cell.angle_alpha   90.00
_cell.angle_beta   90.00
_cell.angle_gamma   90.00
#
_symmetry.space_group_name_H-M   'P 1'
#
loop_
_entity.id
_entity.type
_entity.pdbx_description
1 polymer ?
#
loop_
_entity_poly.entity_id
_entity_poly.type
_entity_poly.pdbx_seq_one_letter_code
_entity_poly.pdbx_strand_id
1 'polypeptide(L)'
;MKGTTSEKFQGYKSDANEAIRFKLVRTEKDIDSDDYFHPDMTHQLFGEKETIFGYKDLKIDIFCTAANLYTYIRVKYSEKIDPAKADGVEADNVLKMLSQEYTDGLITNVDDFSMKLMKDENFKPFGKKIHSYTRLHESKEKTFSIYQSSIEDDGFRSFHSRMQPFLLFFVDAGSYIDTDDEKWNYYVLYEEYKSAEGKLLYAFVGYMTIYNYYAYPEHIRPRISQVIVLPPYQRMGHCVQLVETFYNLSSGDKMIKDITVEDPSENFQRVRDFIDARNCEKLESYQPCFLKACFTEDMYEEANKKFKLCRRQARRIYEILRLACTDRGNKEEYKAYRLDIKKRLYAPYHKSVRDFAKLKRALCYTEFANALHNSTNDQKKEYLSKAYEELEIEYLKVISRLVIGQ
;
A
#
# COMPACT_ATOMS: atom_id res chain seq x y z
N MET A 1 -20.73 -5.08 -44.69
CA MET A 1 -20.99 -4.87 -43.25
C MET A 1 -19.94 -3.91 -42.75
N LYS A 2 -20.31 -2.66 -42.46
CA LYS A 2 -19.40 -1.70 -41.82
C LYS A 2 -19.35 -2.05 -40.35
N GLY A 3 -18.25 -2.65 -39.90
CA GLY A 3 -17.98 -2.82 -38.47
C GLY A 3 -18.12 -1.48 -37.78
N THR A 4 -18.65 -1.49 -36.55
CA THR A 4 -18.76 -0.28 -35.73
C THR A 4 -17.38 0.38 -35.63
N THR A 5 -17.32 1.72 -35.51
CA THR A 5 -16.07 2.49 -35.40
C THR A 5 -15.11 1.93 -34.33
N SER A 6 -15.65 1.22 -33.34
CA SER A 6 -14.91 0.49 -32.30
C SER A 6 -14.06 -0.67 -32.84
N GLU A 7 -14.53 -1.43 -33.84
CA GLU A 7 -13.79 -2.59 -34.40
C GLU A 7 -12.64 -2.15 -35.31
N LYS A 8 -12.79 -1.00 -35.98
CA LYS A 8 -11.82 -0.48 -36.97
C LYS A 8 -10.45 -0.13 -36.36
N PHE A 9 -10.42 0.23 -35.08
CA PHE A 9 -9.19 0.69 -34.40
C PHE A 9 -8.78 -0.16 -33.21
N GLN A 10 -9.36 -1.36 -33.07
CA GLN A 10 -9.09 -2.24 -31.93
C GLN A 10 -7.60 -2.59 -31.79
N GLY A 11 -6.88 -2.74 -32.91
CA GLY A 11 -5.44 -3.02 -32.91
C GLY A 11 -4.55 -1.86 -32.44
N TYR A 12 -5.08 -0.64 -32.30
CA TYR A 12 -4.34 0.52 -31.78
C TYR A 12 -4.71 0.85 -30.34
N LYS A 13 -5.45 -0.03 -29.65
CA LYS A 13 -5.72 0.09 -28.22
C LYS A 13 -4.81 -0.88 -27.49
N SER A 14 -4.03 -0.37 -26.56
CA SER A 14 -3.18 -1.17 -25.68
C SER A 14 -3.68 -1.05 -24.25
N ASP A 15 -3.71 -2.16 -23.53
CA ASP A 15 -3.86 -2.15 -22.07
C ASP A 15 -2.63 -1.47 -21.46
N ALA A 16 -2.84 -0.40 -20.71
CA ALA A 16 -1.78 0.40 -20.11
C ALA A 16 -1.01 -0.39 -19.04
N ASN A 17 -1.68 -1.29 -18.32
CA ASN A 17 -1.06 -2.11 -17.29
C ASN A 17 -0.10 -3.13 -17.91
N GLU A 18 -0.45 -3.67 -19.08
CA GLU A 18 0.42 -4.58 -19.85
C GLU A 18 1.52 -3.83 -20.62
N ALA A 19 1.23 -2.65 -21.15
CA ALA A 19 2.17 -1.88 -21.96
C ALA A 19 3.31 -1.25 -21.13
N ILE A 20 3.03 -0.84 -19.89
CA ILE A 20 4.00 -0.18 -19.01
C ILE A 20 4.86 -1.21 -18.29
N ARG A 21 6.19 -1.02 -18.37
CA ARG A 21 7.19 -1.94 -17.82
C ARG A 21 8.19 -1.17 -16.98
N PHE A 22 8.18 -1.42 -15.68
CA PHE A 22 9.14 -0.86 -14.74
C PHE A 22 10.39 -1.71 -14.61
N LYS A 23 11.53 -1.05 -14.43
CA LYS A 23 12.79 -1.70 -14.07
C LYS A 23 13.61 -0.85 -13.11
N LEU A 24 14.16 -1.50 -12.08
CA LEU A 24 15.21 -0.94 -11.24
C LEU A 24 16.57 -1.37 -11.77
N VAL A 25 17.32 -0.42 -12.34
CA VAL A 25 18.59 -0.66 -13.01
C VAL A 25 19.73 -0.48 -12.01
N ARG A 26 20.48 -1.54 -11.71
CA ARG A 26 21.70 -1.50 -10.87
C ARG A 26 22.96 -1.35 -11.71
N THR A 27 22.96 -1.92 -12.90
CA THR A 27 24.07 -1.90 -13.86
C THR A 27 23.55 -1.69 -15.27
N GLU A 28 24.40 -1.24 -16.20
CA GLU A 28 24.00 -1.05 -17.60
C GLU A 28 23.47 -2.35 -18.26
N LYS A 29 23.96 -3.51 -17.81
CA LYS A 29 23.48 -4.81 -18.29
C LYS A 29 21.99 -5.03 -18.00
N ASP A 30 21.47 -4.41 -16.94
CA ASP A 30 20.06 -4.55 -16.59
C ASP A 30 19.18 -3.79 -17.58
N ILE A 31 19.68 -2.79 -18.32
CA ILE A 31 18.88 -2.03 -19.30
C ILE A 31 18.30 -2.94 -20.39
N ASP A 32 19.08 -3.93 -20.81
CA ASP A 32 18.72 -4.86 -21.89
C ASP A 32 18.19 -6.21 -21.39
N SER A 33 18.07 -6.42 -20.07
CA SER A 33 17.48 -7.65 -19.52
C SER A 33 15.96 -7.72 -19.75
N ASP A 34 15.37 -8.90 -19.58
CA ASP A 34 13.91 -9.08 -19.59
C ASP A 34 13.28 -9.05 -18.19
N ASP A 35 14.03 -8.59 -17.18
CA ASP A 35 13.55 -8.49 -15.80
C ASP A 35 12.79 -7.16 -15.59
N TYR A 36 11.47 -7.19 -15.78
CA TYR A 36 10.59 -6.04 -15.54
C TYR A 36 9.36 -6.44 -14.72
N PHE A 37 8.68 -5.45 -14.15
CA PHE A 37 7.40 -5.62 -13.49
C PHE A 37 6.37 -4.61 -14.03
N HIS A 38 5.11 -4.96 -13.89
CA HIS A 38 3.99 -4.16 -14.36
C HIS A 38 3.37 -3.36 -13.21
N PRO A 39 2.73 -2.21 -13.49
CA PRO A 39 1.86 -1.55 -12.52
C PRO A 39 0.67 -2.45 -12.14
N ASP A 40 0.12 -2.24 -10.95
CA ASP A 40 -1.13 -2.90 -10.54
C ASP A 40 -2.35 -2.18 -11.16
N MET A 41 -2.20 -0.88 -11.41
CA MET A 41 -3.23 -0.01 -11.96
C MET A 41 -2.62 1.19 -12.66
N THR A 42 -3.36 1.80 -13.56
CA THR A 42 -2.96 3.00 -14.29
C THR A 42 -4.14 3.94 -14.58
N HIS A 43 -5.31 3.69 -13.97
CA HIS A 43 -6.53 4.48 -14.20
C HIS A 43 -6.39 5.96 -13.83
N GLN A 44 -5.52 6.28 -12.87
CA GLN A 44 -5.22 7.66 -12.49
C GLN A 44 -4.53 8.44 -13.62
N LEU A 45 -3.88 7.73 -14.56
CA LEU A 45 -3.15 8.30 -15.69
C LEU A 45 -3.93 8.15 -17.01
N PHE A 46 -4.50 6.98 -17.28
CA PHE A 46 -5.13 6.64 -18.57
C PHE A 46 -6.66 6.45 -18.47
N GLY A 47 -7.25 6.95 -17.38
CA GLY A 47 -8.69 6.89 -17.11
C GLY A 47 -9.19 5.49 -16.75
N GLU A 48 -10.47 5.38 -16.40
CA GLU A 48 -11.12 4.15 -15.90
C GLU A 48 -10.95 2.90 -16.76
N LYS A 49 -10.65 3.05 -18.05
CA LYS A 49 -10.45 1.92 -18.97
C LYS A 49 -9.00 1.46 -19.05
N GLU A 50 -8.07 2.19 -18.44
CA GLU A 50 -6.64 1.86 -18.41
C GLU A 50 -6.11 1.52 -19.82
N THR A 51 -6.55 2.29 -20.82
CA THR A 51 -6.30 2.02 -22.24
C THR A 51 -5.54 3.18 -22.84
N ILE A 52 -4.47 2.87 -23.59
CA ILE A 52 -3.72 3.82 -24.39
C ILE A 52 -4.11 3.64 -25.86
N PHE A 53 -4.50 4.72 -26.51
CA PHE A 53 -4.92 4.73 -27.91
C PHE A 53 -3.83 5.23 -28.86
N GLY A 54 -3.78 4.63 -30.04
CA GLY A 54 -3.06 5.11 -31.21
C GLY A 54 -1.73 4.40 -31.50
N TYR A 55 -1.46 3.28 -30.84
CA TYR A 55 -0.20 2.54 -30.98
C TYR A 55 -0.45 1.03 -31.14
N LYS A 56 0.30 0.39 -32.05
CA LYS A 56 0.40 -1.07 -32.15
C LYS A 56 1.64 -1.57 -31.41
N ASP A 57 1.52 -2.71 -30.73
CA ASP A 57 2.60 -3.37 -29.97
C ASP A 57 3.32 -2.40 -29.01
N LEU A 58 2.53 -1.54 -28.34
CA LEU A 58 3.05 -0.50 -27.46
C LEU A 58 3.79 -1.11 -26.27
N LYS A 59 5.00 -0.61 -26.03
CA LYS A 59 5.82 -0.90 -24.85
C LYS A 59 6.37 0.41 -24.29
N ILE A 60 6.13 0.64 -23.01
CA ILE A 60 6.56 1.84 -22.29
C ILE A 60 7.55 1.42 -21.21
N ASP A 61 8.82 1.53 -21.62
CA ASP A 61 10.04 1.56 -20.84
C ASP A 61 10.06 2.54 -19.67
N ILE A 62 9.85 2.19 -18.40
CA ILE A 62 10.14 3.10 -17.28
C ILE A 62 11.33 2.55 -16.47
N PHE A 63 12.51 3.09 -16.74
CA PHE A 63 13.76 2.69 -16.09
C PHE A 63 14.11 3.66 -14.99
N CYS A 64 14.26 3.16 -13.77
CA CYS A 64 14.72 3.92 -12.63
C CYS A 64 16.10 3.41 -12.21
N THR A 65 17.06 4.29 -11.94
CA THR A 65 18.31 3.86 -11.29
C THR A 65 17.98 3.29 -9.92
N ALA A 66 18.59 2.17 -9.54
CA ALA A 66 18.17 1.41 -8.37
C ALA A 66 18.30 2.19 -7.05
N ALA A 67 19.26 3.12 -6.93
CA ALA A 67 19.48 3.89 -5.72
C ALA A 67 18.78 5.27 -5.78
N ASN A 68 19.18 6.13 -6.71
CA ASN A 68 18.68 7.51 -6.77
C ASN A 68 17.29 7.64 -7.39
N LEU A 69 16.78 6.63 -8.10
CA LEU A 69 15.51 6.67 -8.85
C LEU A 69 15.48 7.71 -9.99
N TYR A 70 16.64 8.07 -10.55
CA TYR A 70 16.63 8.86 -11.79
C TYR A 70 15.88 8.07 -12.86
N THR A 71 14.94 8.71 -13.55
CA THR A 71 13.97 8.01 -14.40
C THR A 71 14.21 8.31 -15.88
N TYR A 72 14.33 7.27 -16.70
CA TYR A 72 14.36 7.33 -18.16
C TYR A 72 13.12 6.62 -18.72
N ILE A 73 12.42 7.28 -19.65
CA ILE A 73 11.26 6.71 -20.32
C ILE A 73 11.56 6.40 -21.79
N ARG A 74 11.28 5.16 -22.20
CA ARG A 74 11.48 4.65 -23.56
C ARG A 74 10.20 4.10 -24.13
N VAL A 75 9.58 4.83 -25.06
CA VAL A 75 8.36 4.38 -25.75
C VAL A 75 8.73 3.66 -27.05
N LYS A 76 8.25 2.42 -27.22
CA LYS A 76 8.42 1.59 -28.42
C LYS A 76 7.05 1.16 -28.93
N TYR A 77 6.87 1.12 -30.25
CA TYR A 77 5.67 0.64 -30.92
C TYR A 77 6.02 0.25 -32.35
N SER A 78 5.26 -0.66 -32.96
CA SER A 78 5.45 -1.07 -34.35
C SER A 78 4.82 -0.08 -35.34
N GLU A 79 3.70 0.53 -34.96
CA GLU A 79 2.97 1.50 -35.77
C GLU A 79 2.25 2.51 -34.88
N LYS A 80 2.26 3.79 -35.30
CA LYS A 80 1.45 4.86 -34.71
C LYS A 80 0.32 5.22 -35.67
N ILE A 81 -0.88 5.42 -35.16
CA ILE A 81 -2.04 5.74 -35.99
C ILE A 81 -1.84 7.07 -36.72
N ASP A 82 -2.19 7.07 -38.01
CA ASP A 82 -2.26 8.28 -38.82
C ASP A 82 -3.64 8.94 -38.60
N PRO A 83 -3.70 10.20 -38.13
CA PRO A 83 -4.97 10.89 -37.91
C PRO A 83 -5.87 10.92 -39.14
N ALA A 84 -5.30 10.93 -40.35
CA ALA A 84 -6.07 10.88 -41.60
C ALA A 84 -6.82 9.55 -41.77
N LYS A 85 -6.34 8.46 -41.17
CA LYS A 85 -6.97 7.13 -41.17
C LYS A 85 -7.94 6.93 -40.00
N ALA A 86 -7.91 7.83 -39.02
CA ALA A 86 -8.61 7.75 -37.74
C ALA A 86 -9.69 8.83 -37.57
N ASP A 87 -10.24 9.36 -38.67
CA ASP A 87 -11.25 10.42 -38.65
C ASP A 87 -10.80 11.66 -37.85
N GLY A 88 -9.49 11.95 -37.84
CA GLY A 88 -8.87 13.07 -37.14
C GLY A 88 -8.48 12.80 -35.68
N VAL A 89 -8.70 11.59 -35.15
CA VAL A 89 -8.30 11.24 -33.78
C VAL A 89 -6.78 11.00 -33.71
N GLU A 90 -6.11 11.73 -32.83
CA GLU A 90 -4.67 11.57 -32.58
C GLU A 90 -4.38 10.46 -31.57
N ALA A 91 -3.16 9.92 -31.62
CA ALA A 91 -2.68 8.99 -30.59
C ALA A 91 -2.41 9.73 -29.27
N ASP A 92 -2.59 9.02 -28.16
CA ASP A 92 -2.35 9.56 -26.82
C ASP A 92 -0.88 9.96 -26.65
N ASN A 93 -0.62 11.15 -26.12
CA ASN A 93 0.76 11.59 -25.88
C ASN A 93 1.28 11.05 -24.54
N VAL A 94 1.62 9.76 -24.53
CA VAL A 94 2.12 9.03 -23.35
C VAL A 94 3.25 9.76 -22.63
N LEU A 95 4.24 10.26 -23.38
CA LEU A 95 5.39 10.96 -22.79
C LEU A 95 4.97 12.24 -22.07
N LYS A 96 4.03 13.01 -22.65
CA LYS A 96 3.51 14.22 -22.02
C LYS A 96 2.70 13.92 -20.76
N MET A 97 1.91 12.85 -20.77
CA MET A 97 1.12 12.43 -19.61
C MET A 97 2.04 12.01 -18.47
N LEU A 98 3.05 11.18 -18.75
CA LEU A 98 4.00 10.76 -17.73
C LEU A 98 4.90 11.91 -17.26
N SER A 99 5.36 12.80 -18.15
CA SER A 99 6.27 13.90 -17.77
C SER A 99 5.68 14.89 -16.77
N GLN A 100 4.35 14.96 -16.65
CA GLN A 100 3.67 15.79 -15.65
C GLN A 100 3.89 15.25 -14.23
N GLU A 101 4.07 13.93 -14.08
CA GLU A 101 4.21 13.27 -12.78
C GLU A 101 5.66 13.18 -12.31
N TYR A 102 6.62 13.13 -13.23
CA TYR A 102 8.05 13.07 -12.94
C TYR A 102 8.66 14.47 -12.85
N THR A 103 8.30 15.21 -11.80
CA THR A 103 8.63 16.64 -11.64
C THR A 103 10.13 16.94 -11.43
N ASP A 104 10.94 15.97 -11.00
CA ASP A 104 12.41 16.10 -10.91
C ASP A 104 13.11 16.01 -12.27
N GLY A 105 12.33 15.81 -13.34
CA GLY A 105 12.81 15.70 -14.71
C GLY A 105 12.91 14.26 -15.19
N LEU A 106 12.49 14.05 -16.43
CA LEU A 106 12.68 12.80 -17.15
C LEU A 106 13.94 12.86 -17.99
N ILE A 107 14.69 11.78 -17.94
CA ILE A 107 15.76 11.51 -18.89
C ILE A 107 15.09 10.97 -20.15
N THR A 108 15.55 11.41 -21.32
CA THR A 108 14.94 11.04 -22.62
C THR A 108 15.91 10.35 -23.56
N ASN A 109 17.17 10.16 -23.16
CA ASN A 109 18.14 9.36 -23.90
C ASN A 109 18.90 8.42 -22.95
N VAL A 110 19.37 7.30 -23.49
CA VAL A 110 20.01 6.24 -22.70
C VAL A 110 21.40 6.64 -22.20
N ASP A 111 22.13 7.46 -22.94
CA ASP A 111 23.50 7.87 -22.57
C ASP A 111 23.49 8.75 -21.30
N ASP A 112 22.57 9.70 -21.22
CA ASP A 112 22.32 10.52 -20.03
C ASP A 112 21.86 9.66 -18.84
N PHE A 113 21.07 8.61 -19.12
CA PHE A 113 20.64 7.67 -18.09
C PHE A 113 21.83 6.86 -17.54
N SER A 114 22.72 6.37 -18.41
CA SER A 114 23.97 5.72 -18.00
C SER A 114 24.85 6.65 -17.16
N MET A 115 24.99 7.93 -17.53
CA MET A 115 25.72 8.91 -16.72
C MET A 115 25.09 9.13 -15.34
N LYS A 116 23.75 9.11 -15.25
CA LYS A 116 23.02 9.23 -13.98
C LYS A 116 23.13 7.96 -13.14
N LEU A 117 23.15 6.78 -13.77
CA LEU A 117 23.34 5.49 -13.11
C LEU A 117 24.69 5.43 -12.37
N MET A 118 25.76 5.97 -12.95
CA MET A 118 27.07 6.05 -12.27
C MET A 118 27.01 6.84 -10.94
N LYS A 119 26.03 7.73 -10.75
CA LYS A 119 25.87 8.48 -9.49
C LYS A 119 25.34 7.62 -8.34
N ASP A 120 24.72 6.47 -8.64
CA ASP A 120 24.25 5.53 -7.60
C ASP A 120 25.40 4.99 -6.75
N GLU A 121 26.62 4.96 -7.29
CA GLU A 121 27.80 4.55 -6.51
C GLU A 121 28.05 5.43 -5.29
N ASN A 122 27.68 6.71 -5.36
CA ASN A 122 27.90 7.68 -4.30
C ASN A 122 26.62 7.94 -3.48
N PHE A 123 25.52 7.27 -3.81
CA PHE A 123 24.28 7.39 -3.08
C PHE A 123 24.46 6.93 -1.62
N LYS A 124 23.80 7.67 -0.72
CA LYS A 124 23.60 7.29 0.67
C LYS A 124 22.13 7.48 1.02
N PRO A 125 21.50 6.52 1.73
CA PRO A 125 20.16 6.69 2.26
C PRO A 125 20.05 7.97 3.09
N PHE A 126 18.94 8.68 2.93
CA PHE A 126 18.68 9.94 3.64
C PHE A 126 18.24 9.67 5.09
N GLY A 127 18.50 10.64 5.97
CA GLY A 127 18.10 10.57 7.36
C GLY A 127 18.84 9.50 8.18
N LYS A 128 18.15 8.93 9.17
CA LYS A 128 18.75 8.05 10.18
C LYS A 128 18.38 6.59 9.96
N LYS A 129 19.38 5.70 9.92
CA LYS A 129 19.15 4.24 9.95
C LYS A 129 18.48 3.85 11.26
N ILE A 130 17.27 3.31 11.19
CA ILE A 130 16.48 2.88 12.35
C ILE A 130 16.57 1.38 12.55
N HIS A 131 16.58 0.62 11.46
CA HIS A 131 16.54 -0.83 11.52
C HIS A 131 17.36 -1.47 10.39
N SER A 132 17.86 -2.68 10.64
CA SER A 132 18.54 -3.52 9.65
C SER A 132 18.21 -4.98 9.93
N TYR A 133 17.99 -5.75 8.88
CA TYR A 133 17.70 -7.18 8.99
C TYR A 133 18.20 -7.93 7.75
N THR A 134 18.31 -9.24 7.86
CA THR A 134 18.61 -10.12 6.72
C THR A 134 17.42 -10.99 6.36
N ARG A 135 17.36 -11.39 5.08
CA ARG A 135 16.41 -12.37 4.56
C ARG A 135 17.10 -13.30 3.59
N LEU A 136 16.78 -14.58 3.70
CA LEU A 136 17.14 -15.55 2.68
C LEU A 136 16.22 -15.37 1.48
N HIS A 137 16.81 -15.20 0.30
CA HIS A 137 16.10 -15.12 -0.97
C HIS A 137 16.94 -15.84 -2.03
N GLU A 138 16.34 -16.83 -2.72
CA GLU A 138 17.04 -17.65 -3.72
C GLU A 138 18.36 -18.25 -3.18
N SER A 139 18.33 -18.77 -1.95
CA SER A 139 19.49 -19.33 -1.25
C SER A 139 20.64 -18.35 -1.00
N LYS A 140 20.41 -17.03 -1.18
CA LYS A 140 21.35 -15.97 -0.84
C LYS A 140 20.79 -15.14 0.31
N GLU A 141 21.64 -14.86 1.29
CA GLU A 141 21.30 -13.90 2.33
C GLU A 141 21.42 -12.49 1.76
N LYS A 142 20.30 -11.75 1.80
CA LYS A 142 20.24 -10.34 1.42
C LYS A 142 20.03 -9.48 2.66
N THR A 143 20.72 -8.36 2.72
CA THR A 143 20.62 -7.39 3.82
C THR A 143 19.71 -6.25 3.42
N PHE A 144 18.89 -5.78 4.36
CA PHE A 144 17.98 -4.68 4.17
C PHE A 144 18.09 -3.70 5.34
N SER A 145 17.72 -2.45 5.08
CA SER A 145 17.72 -1.39 6.09
C SER A 145 16.63 -0.36 5.88
N ILE A 146 16.08 0.11 7.00
CA ILE A 146 15.02 1.12 7.06
C ILE A 146 15.61 2.40 7.63
N TYR A 147 15.43 3.49 6.91
CA TYR A 147 15.84 4.83 7.30
C TYR A 147 14.61 5.69 7.57
N GLN A 148 14.64 6.47 8.64
CA GLN A 148 13.68 7.52 8.90
C GLN A 148 14.25 8.84 8.37
N SER A 149 13.49 9.52 7.53
CA SER A 149 13.88 10.76 6.86
C SER A 149 12.84 11.87 7.08
N SER A 150 13.28 13.11 6.90
CA SER A 150 12.47 14.33 6.87
C SER A 150 12.62 15.02 5.52
N ILE A 151 11.65 15.84 5.12
CA ILE A 151 11.76 16.68 3.93
C ILE A 151 12.90 17.71 4.03
N GLU A 152 13.33 18.00 5.26
CA GLU A 152 14.44 18.89 5.59
C GLU A 152 15.82 18.23 5.38
N ASP A 153 15.89 16.90 5.23
CA ASP A 153 17.15 16.22 4.93
C ASP A 153 17.63 16.68 3.54
N ASP A 154 18.89 17.15 3.46
CA ASP A 154 19.48 17.69 2.24
C ASP A 154 19.30 16.75 1.05
N GLY A 155 18.56 17.20 0.03
CA GLY A 155 18.29 16.45 -1.20
C GLY A 155 17.12 15.45 -1.13
N PHE A 156 16.52 15.23 0.05
CA PHE A 156 15.42 14.28 0.20
C PHE A 156 14.15 14.73 -0.51
N ARG A 157 13.86 16.04 -0.60
CA ARG A 157 12.71 16.56 -1.37
C ARG A 157 12.74 16.14 -2.83
N SER A 158 13.88 16.29 -3.50
CA SER A 158 14.06 15.80 -4.87
C SER A 158 13.94 14.28 -4.94
N PHE A 159 14.53 13.55 -3.99
CA PHE A 159 14.40 12.10 -3.95
C PHE A 159 12.95 11.62 -3.76
N HIS A 160 12.18 12.26 -2.87
CA HIS A 160 10.75 11.99 -2.67
C HIS A 160 9.94 12.23 -3.93
N SER A 161 10.22 13.31 -4.67
CA SER A 161 9.54 13.57 -5.95
C SER A 161 9.81 12.50 -7.02
N ARG A 162 10.88 11.72 -6.89
CA ARG A 162 11.16 10.53 -7.73
C ARG A 162 10.54 9.23 -7.18
N MET A 163 10.25 9.16 -5.88
CA MET A 163 9.54 8.04 -5.25
C MET A 163 8.03 8.11 -5.47
N GLN A 164 7.43 9.30 -5.32
CA GLN A 164 5.98 9.47 -5.30
C GLN A 164 5.25 9.00 -6.57
N PRO A 165 5.81 9.02 -7.80
CA PRO A 165 5.07 8.56 -8.97
C PRO A 165 4.66 7.08 -8.87
N PHE A 166 5.39 6.25 -8.11
CA PHE A 166 5.00 4.87 -7.84
C PHE A 166 3.62 4.75 -7.18
N LEU A 167 3.14 5.77 -6.45
CA LEU A 167 1.78 5.78 -5.88
C LEU A 167 0.71 5.61 -6.94
N LEU A 168 0.84 6.31 -8.06
CA LEU A 168 -0.14 6.31 -9.14
C LEU A 168 -0.31 4.93 -9.79
N PHE A 169 0.70 4.06 -9.64
CA PHE A 169 0.78 2.74 -10.26
C PHE A 169 0.44 1.58 -9.32
N PHE A 170 0.56 1.79 -8.00
CA PHE A 170 0.52 0.73 -7.00
C PHE A 170 -0.41 1.00 -5.80
N VAL A 171 -0.96 2.21 -5.69
CA VAL A 171 -1.85 2.59 -4.59
C VAL A 171 -3.12 3.22 -5.15
N ASP A 172 -4.21 2.47 -5.06
CA ASP A 172 -5.52 2.95 -5.49
C ASP A 172 -5.97 4.14 -4.64
N ALA A 173 -6.55 5.14 -5.30
CA ALA A 173 -6.89 6.44 -4.73
C ALA A 173 -5.71 7.16 -4.01
N GLY A 174 -4.46 6.81 -4.32
CA GLY A 174 -3.29 7.50 -3.80
C GLY A 174 -3.21 8.94 -4.33
N SER A 175 -2.87 9.89 -3.46
CA SER A 175 -2.61 11.28 -3.85
C SER A 175 -1.26 11.73 -3.33
N TYR A 176 -0.60 12.65 -4.04
CA TYR A 176 0.58 13.30 -3.51
C TYR A 176 0.26 14.08 -2.23
N ILE A 177 1.24 14.11 -1.33
CA ILE A 177 1.14 14.79 -0.05
C ILE A 177 1.70 16.21 -0.14
N ASP A 178 1.24 17.07 0.75
CA ASP A 178 1.85 18.38 0.96
C ASP A 178 3.19 18.23 1.70
N THR A 179 4.28 18.26 0.95
CA THR A 179 5.64 18.12 1.49
C THR A 179 6.10 19.33 2.30
N ASP A 180 5.34 20.43 2.35
CA ASP A 180 5.66 21.59 3.19
C ASP A 180 5.12 21.46 4.63
N ASP A 181 4.25 20.46 4.90
CA ASP A 181 3.80 20.15 6.26
C ASP A 181 4.81 19.29 7.01
N GLU A 182 5.48 19.88 8.01
CA GLU A 182 6.48 19.25 8.88
C GLU A 182 5.97 18.02 9.66
N LYS A 183 4.66 17.77 9.70
CA LYS A 183 4.08 16.60 10.39
C LYS A 183 4.29 15.29 9.61
N TRP A 184 4.72 15.35 8.36
CA TRP A 184 5.05 14.18 7.57
C TRP A 184 6.38 13.56 7.99
N ASN A 185 6.35 12.26 8.26
CA ASN A 185 7.52 11.43 8.51
C ASN A 185 7.62 10.35 7.44
N TYR A 186 8.85 10.05 7.03
CA TYR A 186 9.13 9.13 5.92
C TYR A 186 9.99 7.97 6.42
N TYR A 187 9.63 6.76 6.05
CA TYR A 187 10.41 5.55 6.30
C TYR A 187 10.75 4.90 4.98
N VAL A 188 12.02 4.92 4.59
CA VAL A 188 12.47 4.37 3.31
C VAL A 188 13.24 3.08 3.54
N LEU A 189 12.88 2.05 2.77
CA LEU A 189 13.49 0.72 2.83
C LEU A 189 14.43 0.51 1.64
N TYR A 190 15.63 0.01 1.94
CA TYR A 190 16.65 -0.31 0.95
C TYR A 190 17.12 -1.76 1.08
N GLU A 191 17.49 -2.37 -0.04
CA GLU A 191 18.39 -3.52 -0.10
C GLU A 191 19.83 -3.01 -0.09
N GLU A 192 20.66 -3.58 0.77
CA GLU A 192 22.10 -3.34 0.83
C GLU A 192 22.83 -4.43 0.04
N TYR A 193 23.67 -4.02 -0.91
CA TYR A 193 24.46 -4.95 -1.71
C TYR A 193 25.87 -4.42 -1.97
N LYS A 194 26.78 -5.31 -2.36
CA LYS A 194 28.15 -4.92 -2.71
C LYS A 194 28.30 -4.88 -4.23
N SER A 195 28.96 -3.84 -4.72
CA SER A 195 29.47 -3.79 -6.10
C SER A 195 30.54 -4.85 -6.34
N ALA A 196 30.94 -5.02 -7.60
CA ALA A 196 32.06 -5.89 -7.97
C ALA A 196 33.38 -5.52 -7.27
N GLU A 197 33.56 -4.23 -6.93
CA GLU A 197 34.73 -3.70 -6.21
C GLU A 197 34.56 -3.74 -4.68
N GLY A 198 33.46 -4.30 -4.17
CA GLY A 198 33.20 -4.44 -2.74
C GLY A 198 32.62 -3.20 -2.05
N LYS A 199 32.38 -2.10 -2.77
CA LYS A 199 31.70 -0.89 -2.25
C LYS A 199 30.25 -1.20 -1.89
N LEU A 200 29.82 -0.73 -0.72
CA LEU A 200 28.42 -0.85 -0.27
C LEU A 200 27.52 0.11 -1.04
N LEU A 201 26.51 -0.46 -1.70
CA LEU A 201 25.49 0.19 -2.50
C LEU A 201 24.09 -0.10 -1.93
N TYR A 202 23.12 0.69 -2.36
CA TYR A 202 21.74 0.61 -1.90
C TYR A 202 20.80 0.53 -3.10
N ALA A 203 19.75 -0.27 -3.01
CA ALA A 203 18.66 -0.29 -3.97
C ALA A 203 17.35 0.00 -3.24
N PHE A 204 16.55 0.91 -3.78
CA PHE A 204 15.24 1.25 -3.26
C PHE A 204 14.30 0.04 -3.35
N VAL A 205 13.63 -0.26 -2.24
CA VAL A 205 12.69 -1.38 -2.12
C VAL A 205 11.26 -0.88 -1.97
N GLY A 206 11.08 0.23 -1.26
CA GLY A 206 9.77 0.78 -0.94
C GLY A 206 9.85 1.84 0.15
N TYR A 207 8.71 2.41 0.52
CA TYR A 207 8.64 3.41 1.58
C TYR A 207 7.27 3.41 2.27
N MET A 208 7.21 4.09 3.41
CA MET A 208 6.00 4.35 4.17
C MET A 208 5.99 5.81 4.64
N THR A 209 4.84 6.49 4.52
CA THR A 209 4.63 7.84 5.06
C THR A 209 3.68 7.81 6.25
N ILE A 210 3.94 8.70 7.20
CA ILE A 210 3.17 8.82 8.43
C ILE A 210 2.89 10.30 8.68
N TYR A 211 1.63 10.63 8.90
CA TYR A 211 1.22 11.97 9.30
C TYR A 211 0.93 12.05 10.80
N ASN A 212 1.57 12.98 11.50
CA ASN A 212 1.38 13.18 12.93
C ASN A 212 0.22 14.13 13.23
N TYR A 213 -0.99 13.58 13.40
CA TYR A 213 -2.14 14.38 13.82
C TYR A 213 -2.03 14.80 15.28
N TYR A 214 -2.40 16.05 15.57
CA TYR A 214 -2.62 16.49 16.95
C TYR A 214 -3.80 15.74 17.57
N ALA A 215 -3.59 15.21 18.78
CA ALA A 215 -4.59 14.54 19.59
C ALA A 215 -4.73 15.26 20.93
N TYR A 216 -5.84 15.97 21.11
CA TYR A 216 -6.13 16.74 22.33
C TYR A 216 -5.94 15.90 23.62
N PRO A 217 -5.40 16.48 24.71
CA PRO A 217 -4.97 17.89 24.85
C PRO A 217 -3.53 18.19 24.40
N GLU A 218 -2.65 17.20 24.36
CA GLU A 218 -1.21 17.42 24.12
C GLU A 218 -0.52 16.20 23.48
N HIS A 219 -1.30 15.28 22.91
CA HIS A 219 -0.78 14.03 22.34
C HIS A 219 -0.69 14.10 20.81
N ILE A 220 -0.08 13.08 20.23
CA ILE A 220 0.01 12.84 18.80
C ILE A 220 -0.73 11.53 18.49
N ARG A 221 -1.40 11.50 17.34
CA ARG A 221 -1.99 10.32 16.73
C ARG A 221 -1.36 10.14 15.35
N PRO A 222 -0.28 9.36 15.25
CA PRO A 222 0.29 9.04 13.95
C PRO A 222 -0.71 8.27 13.09
N ARG A 223 -0.82 8.66 11.83
CA ARG A 223 -1.60 7.96 10.81
C ARG A 223 -0.67 7.49 9.71
N ILE A 224 -0.53 6.17 9.56
CA ILE A 224 0.12 5.58 8.39
C ILE A 224 -0.75 5.95 7.18
N SER A 225 -0.15 6.61 6.18
CA SER A 225 -0.87 7.12 5.02
C SER A 225 -0.57 6.28 3.79
N GLN A 226 0.66 6.36 3.26
CA GLN A 226 1.06 5.62 2.07
C GLN A 226 2.04 4.52 2.44
N VAL A 227 1.88 3.33 1.87
CA VAL A 227 2.81 2.20 2.04
C VAL A 227 3.02 1.50 0.71
N ILE A 228 4.26 1.46 0.25
CA ILE A 228 4.63 0.78 -0.99
C ILE A 228 5.83 -0.14 -0.72
N VAL A 229 5.73 -1.36 -1.25
CA VAL A 229 6.87 -2.25 -1.51
C VAL A 229 6.80 -2.61 -2.98
N LEU A 230 7.87 -2.34 -3.73
CA LEU A 230 7.87 -2.57 -5.17
C LEU A 230 7.73 -4.07 -5.49
N PRO A 231 7.04 -4.43 -6.60
CA PRO A 231 6.70 -5.81 -6.92
C PRO A 231 7.83 -6.85 -6.80
N PRO A 232 9.08 -6.59 -7.24
CA PRO A 232 10.18 -7.55 -7.10
C PRO A 232 10.52 -7.93 -5.66
N TYR A 233 10.05 -7.14 -4.69
CA TYR A 233 10.33 -7.31 -3.26
C TYR A 233 9.08 -7.67 -2.45
N GLN A 234 7.91 -7.82 -3.11
CA GLN A 234 6.69 -8.18 -2.41
C GLN A 234 6.71 -9.63 -1.93
N ARG A 235 5.82 -9.95 -0.98
CA ARG A 235 5.69 -11.29 -0.36
C ARG A 235 6.94 -11.80 0.38
N MET A 236 7.94 -10.95 0.59
CA MET A 236 9.17 -11.24 1.34
C MET A 236 9.15 -10.73 2.79
N GLY A 237 8.02 -10.20 3.26
CA GLY A 237 7.84 -9.70 4.64
C GLY A 237 8.37 -8.28 4.88
N HIS A 238 8.74 -7.53 3.84
CA HIS A 238 9.26 -6.17 3.96
C HIS A 238 8.23 -5.17 4.51
N CYS A 239 6.97 -5.26 4.09
CA CYS A 239 5.90 -4.43 4.66
C CYS A 239 5.72 -4.69 6.17
N VAL A 240 5.91 -5.94 6.61
CA VAL A 240 5.88 -6.28 8.04
C VAL A 240 7.02 -5.57 8.77
N GLN A 241 8.24 -5.58 8.22
CA GLN A 241 9.39 -4.90 8.82
C GLN A 241 9.21 -3.38 8.92
N LEU A 242 8.62 -2.74 7.90
CA LEU A 242 8.28 -1.31 7.95
C LEU A 242 7.33 -0.99 9.11
N VAL A 243 6.21 -1.70 9.20
CA VAL A 243 5.18 -1.45 10.22
C VAL A 243 5.70 -1.79 11.62
N GLU A 244 6.39 -2.91 11.80
CA GLU A 244 6.96 -3.31 13.10
C GLU A 244 8.03 -2.34 13.57
N THR A 245 8.89 -1.85 12.66
CA THR A 245 9.90 -0.84 13.00
C THR A 245 9.22 0.42 13.55
N PHE A 246 8.15 0.88 12.90
CA PHE A 246 7.39 2.03 13.38
C PHE A 246 6.69 1.76 14.72
N TYR A 247 6.11 0.58 14.92
CA TYR A 247 5.47 0.20 16.19
C TYR A 247 6.47 0.16 17.33
N ASN A 248 7.66 -0.39 17.10
CA ASN A 248 8.73 -0.45 18.10
C ASN A 248 9.20 0.95 18.51
N LEU A 249 9.34 1.88 17.55
CA LEU A 249 9.63 3.28 17.85
C LEU A 249 8.52 3.95 18.67
N SER A 250 7.26 3.65 18.32
CA SER A 250 6.10 4.31 18.91
C SER A 250 5.72 3.79 20.30
N SER A 251 6.00 2.52 20.59
CA SER A 251 5.53 1.85 21.81
C SER A 251 6.10 2.47 23.10
N GLY A 252 7.28 3.08 23.04
CA GLY A 252 7.91 3.77 24.18
C GLY A 252 7.48 5.24 24.34
N ASP A 253 6.84 5.83 23.35
CA ASP A 253 6.53 7.26 23.35
C ASP A 253 5.21 7.54 24.08
N LYS A 254 5.27 8.36 25.13
CA LYS A 254 4.09 8.79 25.90
C LYS A 254 3.25 9.83 25.16
N MET A 255 3.84 10.57 24.22
CA MET A 255 3.11 11.53 23.38
C MET A 255 2.20 10.81 22.40
N ILE A 256 2.53 9.60 21.97
CA ILE A 256 1.70 8.82 21.06
C ILE A 256 0.51 8.21 21.81
N LYS A 257 -0.68 8.67 21.44
CA LYS A 257 -1.96 8.17 21.96
C LYS A 257 -2.35 6.82 21.39
N ASP A 258 -2.39 6.74 20.06
CA ASP A 258 -2.68 5.52 19.31
C ASP A 258 -2.25 5.70 17.84
N ILE A 259 -2.09 4.59 17.13
CA ILE A 259 -1.71 4.55 15.72
C ILE A 259 -2.94 4.21 14.87
N THR A 260 -3.16 5.05 13.86
CA THR A 260 -4.22 4.88 12.87
C THR A 260 -3.66 4.64 11.47
N VAL A 261 -4.53 4.25 10.54
CA VAL A 261 -4.19 4.06 9.13
C VAL A 261 -5.25 4.76 8.31
N GLU A 262 -4.82 5.49 7.28
CA GLU A 262 -5.67 6.11 6.28
C GLU A 262 -6.19 5.04 5.32
N ASP A 263 -7.51 4.89 5.26
CA ASP A 263 -8.25 4.03 4.31
C ASP A 263 -7.46 2.80 3.79
N PRO A 264 -7.12 1.84 4.69
CA PRO A 264 -6.21 0.75 4.35
C PRO A 264 -6.79 -0.15 3.26
N SER A 265 -5.98 -0.45 2.24
CA SER A 265 -6.29 -1.51 1.28
C SER A 265 -6.44 -2.87 1.98
N GLU A 266 -7.18 -3.80 1.36
CA GLU A 266 -7.37 -5.14 1.93
C GLU A 266 -6.03 -5.84 2.21
N ASN A 267 -5.07 -5.70 1.28
CA ASN A 267 -3.75 -6.29 1.42
C ASN A 267 -2.99 -5.68 2.62
N PHE A 268 -3.02 -4.36 2.79
CA PHE A 268 -2.37 -3.73 3.94
C PHE A 268 -3.08 -4.05 5.27
N GLN A 269 -4.42 -4.05 5.28
CA GLN A 269 -5.20 -4.43 6.46
C GLN A 269 -4.87 -5.87 6.89
N ARG A 270 -4.67 -6.80 5.95
CA ARG A 270 -4.24 -8.18 6.25
C ARG A 270 -2.85 -8.24 6.88
N VAL A 271 -1.90 -7.45 6.39
CA VAL A 271 -0.55 -7.34 6.99
C VAL A 271 -0.65 -6.81 8.41
N ARG A 272 -1.41 -5.72 8.60
CA ARG A 272 -1.62 -5.12 9.93
C ARG A 272 -2.29 -6.10 10.90
N ASP A 273 -3.36 -6.76 10.46
CA ASP A 273 -4.09 -7.75 11.26
C ASP A 273 -3.19 -8.90 11.69
N PHE A 274 -2.31 -9.39 10.80
CA PHE A 274 -1.34 -10.43 11.14
C PHE A 274 -0.35 -9.97 12.21
N ILE A 275 0.24 -8.78 12.07
CA ILE A 275 1.21 -8.23 13.03
C ILE A 275 0.53 -8.06 14.39
N ASP A 276 -0.62 -7.40 14.39
CA ASP A 276 -1.35 -7.05 15.60
C ASP A 276 -1.90 -8.29 16.32
N ALA A 277 -2.41 -9.29 15.58
CA ALA A 277 -2.88 -10.55 16.17
C ALA A 277 -1.73 -11.36 16.77
N ARG A 278 -0.59 -11.48 16.08
CA ARG A 278 0.63 -12.13 16.58
C ARG A 278 1.19 -11.46 17.84
N ASN A 279 0.99 -10.15 17.98
CA ASN A 279 1.40 -9.40 19.16
C ASN A 279 0.40 -9.57 20.30
N CYS A 280 -0.90 -9.48 20.00
CA CYS A 280 -1.96 -9.54 21.00
C CYS A 280 -2.20 -10.97 21.54
N GLU A 281 -1.94 -12.04 20.78
CA GLU A 281 -2.10 -13.42 21.27
C GLU A 281 -1.26 -13.73 22.52
N LYS A 282 -0.21 -12.94 22.75
CA LYS A 282 0.72 -13.06 23.89
C LYS A 282 0.28 -12.27 25.11
N LEU A 283 -0.78 -11.46 25.00
CA LEU A 283 -1.30 -10.62 26.08
C LEU A 283 -2.21 -11.41 27.02
N GLU A 284 -2.25 -11.02 28.29
CA GLU A 284 -3.05 -11.71 29.30
C GLU A 284 -4.55 -11.56 29.01
N SER A 285 -4.99 -10.36 28.64
CA SER A 285 -6.40 -10.08 28.31
C SER A 285 -6.89 -10.76 27.02
N TYR A 286 -6.00 -11.33 26.21
CA TYR A 286 -6.32 -12.02 24.96
C TYR A 286 -6.19 -13.55 25.07
N GLN A 287 -6.05 -14.10 26.28
CA GLN A 287 -6.07 -15.55 26.44
C GLN A 287 -7.46 -16.15 26.13
N PRO A 288 -7.55 -17.44 25.71
CA PRO A 288 -8.80 -18.03 25.21
C PRO A 288 -10.02 -17.89 26.14
N CYS A 289 -9.82 -17.93 27.46
CA CYS A 289 -10.89 -17.75 28.44
C CYS A 289 -11.54 -16.35 28.36
N PHE A 290 -10.76 -15.30 28.10
CA PHE A 290 -11.25 -13.94 27.92
C PHE A 290 -11.85 -13.73 26.52
N LEU A 291 -11.22 -14.29 25.48
CA LEU A 291 -11.70 -14.19 24.10
C LEU A 291 -13.12 -14.76 23.93
N LYS A 292 -13.42 -15.91 24.57
CA LYS A 292 -14.74 -16.55 24.47
C LYS A 292 -15.86 -15.73 25.14
N ALA A 293 -15.54 -14.83 26.06
CA ALA A 293 -16.52 -14.02 26.78
C ALA A 293 -17.03 -12.83 25.94
N CYS A 294 -16.27 -11.72 25.89
CA CYS A 294 -16.60 -10.51 25.13
C CYS A 294 -15.36 -9.61 24.98
N PHE A 295 -15.44 -8.59 24.11
CA PHE A 295 -14.42 -7.55 24.05
C PHE A 295 -14.51 -6.63 25.28
N THR A 296 -13.42 -6.47 26.02
CA THR A 296 -13.35 -5.68 27.26
C THR A 296 -12.53 -4.39 27.11
N GLU A 297 -12.63 -3.49 28.10
CA GLU A 297 -11.72 -2.34 28.19
C GLU A 297 -10.28 -2.80 28.43
N ASP A 298 -10.07 -3.81 29.25
CA ASP A 298 -8.72 -4.35 29.54
C ASP A 298 -8.00 -4.80 28.25
N MET A 299 -8.72 -5.45 27.32
CA MET A 299 -8.18 -5.81 26.00
C MET A 299 -7.74 -4.60 25.19
N TYR A 300 -8.50 -3.50 25.25
CA TYR A 300 -8.13 -2.26 24.57
C TYR A 300 -6.95 -1.59 25.25
N GLU A 301 -7.00 -1.42 26.58
CA GLU A 301 -5.97 -0.73 27.36
C GLU A 301 -4.63 -1.46 27.29
N GLU A 302 -4.62 -2.79 27.39
CA GLU A 302 -3.38 -3.57 27.28
C GLU A 302 -2.77 -3.47 25.88
N ALA A 303 -3.58 -3.67 24.83
CA ALA A 303 -3.11 -3.56 23.44
C ALA A 303 -2.65 -2.13 23.09
N ASN A 304 -3.36 -1.10 23.56
CA ASN A 304 -2.96 0.28 23.38
C ASN A 304 -1.67 0.61 24.14
N LYS A 305 -1.56 0.18 25.39
CA LYS A 305 -0.37 0.43 26.22
C LYS A 305 0.88 -0.25 25.65
N LYS A 306 0.75 -1.48 25.15
CA LYS A 306 1.89 -2.28 24.67
C LYS A 306 2.30 -1.96 23.24
N PHE A 307 1.33 -1.66 22.38
CA PHE A 307 1.55 -1.61 20.93
C PHE A 307 0.88 -0.40 20.25
N LYS A 308 0.28 0.52 21.02
CA LYS A 308 -0.40 1.74 20.54
C LYS A 308 -1.56 1.47 19.58
N LEU A 309 -2.23 0.31 19.68
CA LEU A 309 -3.42 0.04 18.86
C LEU A 309 -4.53 1.04 19.19
N CYS A 310 -5.18 1.55 18.14
CA CYS A 310 -6.44 2.26 18.32
C CYS A 310 -7.57 1.26 18.65
N ARG A 311 -8.63 1.73 19.31
CA ARG A 311 -9.73 0.88 19.77
C ARG A 311 -10.38 0.05 18.66
N ARG A 312 -10.52 0.63 17.46
CA ARG A 312 -11.08 -0.08 16.30
C ARG A 312 -10.23 -1.28 15.92
N GLN A 313 -8.91 -1.11 15.93
CA GLN A 313 -7.98 -2.19 15.61
C GLN A 313 -7.98 -3.23 16.72
N ALA A 314 -7.86 -2.84 18.00
CA ALA A 314 -7.93 -3.79 19.12
C ALA A 314 -9.20 -4.66 19.10
N ARG A 315 -10.37 -4.06 18.82
CA ARG A 315 -11.63 -4.81 18.63
C ARG A 315 -11.54 -5.80 17.47
N ARG A 316 -10.96 -5.41 16.33
CA ARG A 316 -10.78 -6.29 15.18
C ARG A 316 -9.88 -7.48 15.50
N ILE A 317 -8.80 -7.26 16.25
CA ILE A 317 -7.89 -8.33 16.68
C ILE A 317 -8.54 -9.30 17.65
N TYR A 318 -9.36 -8.79 18.58
CA TYR A 318 -10.21 -9.64 19.40
C TYR A 318 -11.10 -10.56 18.54
N GLU A 319 -11.72 -10.04 17.47
CA GLU A 319 -12.59 -10.84 16.61
C GLU A 319 -11.84 -11.93 15.84
N ILE A 320 -10.60 -11.64 15.41
CA ILE A 320 -9.72 -12.61 14.74
C ILE A 320 -9.29 -13.72 15.71
N LEU A 321 -8.75 -13.35 16.87
CA LEU A 321 -8.27 -14.31 17.85
C LEU A 321 -9.42 -15.12 18.47
N ARG A 322 -10.59 -14.51 18.66
CA ARG A 322 -11.79 -15.23 19.09
C ARG A 322 -12.25 -16.26 18.06
N LEU A 323 -12.19 -15.94 16.77
CA LEU A 323 -12.48 -16.92 15.72
C LEU A 323 -11.47 -18.07 15.76
N ALA A 324 -10.18 -17.77 15.98
CA ALA A 324 -9.13 -18.77 16.07
C ALA A 324 -9.36 -19.77 17.21
N CYS A 325 -9.94 -19.34 18.34
CA CYS A 325 -10.26 -20.22 19.48
C CYS A 325 -11.71 -20.75 19.49
N THR A 326 -12.51 -20.48 18.46
CA THR A 326 -13.89 -20.97 18.34
C THR A 326 -13.91 -22.31 17.63
N ASP A 327 -14.54 -23.34 18.22
CA ASP A 327 -14.79 -24.59 17.49
C ASP A 327 -15.91 -24.36 16.46
N ARG A 328 -15.52 -24.26 15.19
CA ARG A 328 -16.44 -24.06 14.07
C ARG A 328 -17.31 -25.29 13.78
N GLY A 329 -16.94 -26.47 14.28
CA GLY A 329 -17.78 -27.67 14.25
C GLY A 329 -18.92 -27.62 15.29
N ASN A 330 -18.72 -26.87 16.37
CA ASN A 330 -19.74 -26.64 17.40
C ASN A 330 -20.70 -25.52 16.98
N LYS A 331 -21.94 -25.91 16.66
CA LYS A 331 -22.99 -24.99 16.19
C LYS A 331 -23.32 -23.88 17.20
N GLU A 332 -23.22 -24.14 18.50
CA GLU A 332 -23.53 -23.15 19.54
C GLU A 332 -22.41 -22.13 19.68
N GLU A 333 -21.16 -22.58 19.79
CA GLU A 333 -20.00 -21.70 19.86
C GLU A 333 -19.91 -20.81 18.62
N TYR A 334 -20.02 -21.41 17.43
CA TYR A 334 -19.95 -20.66 16.18
C TYR A 334 -21.12 -19.67 16.02
N LYS A 335 -22.33 -20.05 16.44
CA LYS A 335 -23.48 -19.13 16.44
C LYS A 335 -23.24 -17.95 17.39
N ALA A 336 -22.70 -18.20 18.58
CA ALA A 336 -22.36 -17.15 19.54
C ALA A 336 -21.25 -16.23 19.01
N TYR A 337 -20.28 -16.77 18.27
CA TYR A 337 -19.28 -15.98 17.56
C TYR A 337 -19.95 -15.04 16.56
N ARG A 338 -20.66 -15.61 15.60
CA ARG A 338 -21.31 -14.89 14.49
C ARG A 338 -22.27 -13.80 14.97
N LEU A 339 -23.05 -14.05 16.03
CA LEU A 339 -23.99 -13.08 16.56
C LEU A 339 -23.31 -11.83 17.15
N ASP A 340 -22.18 -11.98 17.83
CA ASP A 340 -21.42 -10.83 18.35
C ASP A 340 -20.86 -9.96 17.20
N ILE A 341 -20.28 -10.58 16.17
CA ILE A 341 -19.78 -9.85 15.00
C ILE A 341 -20.92 -9.13 14.28
N LYS A 342 -22.03 -9.81 14.02
CA LYS A 342 -23.21 -9.20 13.38
C LYS A 342 -23.78 -8.07 14.23
N LYS A 343 -23.79 -8.19 15.56
CA LYS A 343 -24.21 -7.10 16.46
C LYS A 343 -23.31 -5.87 16.32
N ARG A 344 -21.98 -6.04 16.22
CA ARG A 344 -21.06 -4.93 15.94
C ARG A 344 -21.31 -4.34 14.56
N LEU A 345 -21.37 -5.15 13.52
CA LEU A 345 -21.64 -4.70 12.15
C LEU A 345 -22.99 -3.96 12.07
N TYR A 346 -23.94 -4.30 12.94
CA TYR A 346 -25.24 -3.66 13.02
C TYR A 346 -25.31 -2.42 13.93
N ALA A 347 -24.38 -2.23 14.88
CA ALA A 347 -24.35 -1.08 15.78
C ALA A 347 -24.39 0.30 15.08
N PRO A 348 -23.77 0.51 13.91
CA PRO A 348 -23.87 1.74 13.13
C PRO A 348 -25.29 2.18 12.78
N TYR A 349 -26.20 1.23 12.51
CA TYR A 349 -27.54 1.52 12.00
C TYR A 349 -28.50 2.08 13.05
N HIS A 350 -28.16 1.95 14.34
CA HIS A 350 -28.95 2.49 15.45
C HIS A 350 -28.53 3.90 15.87
N LYS A 351 -27.45 4.45 15.30
CA LYS A 351 -27.04 5.84 15.57
C LYS A 351 -27.88 6.82 14.75
N SER A 352 -28.21 7.97 15.34
CA SER A 352 -29.18 8.92 14.78
C SER A 352 -28.71 9.58 13.47
N VAL A 353 -29.64 10.13 12.70
CA VAL A 353 -29.35 10.91 11.47
C VAL A 353 -28.33 12.04 11.71
N ARG A 354 -28.26 12.61 12.94
CA ARG A 354 -27.26 13.62 13.31
C ARG A 354 -25.85 13.05 13.50
N ASP A 355 -25.74 11.81 13.96
CA ASP A 355 -24.45 11.10 14.06
C ASP A 355 -23.92 10.75 12.68
N PHE A 356 -24.83 10.47 11.75
CA PHE A 356 -24.56 10.20 10.34
C PHE A 356 -23.86 11.36 9.62
N ALA A 357 -24.27 12.61 9.90
CA ALA A 357 -23.63 13.80 9.33
C ALA A 357 -22.18 13.98 9.80
N LYS A 358 -21.84 13.53 11.01
CA LYS A 358 -20.45 13.52 11.52
C LYS A 358 -19.64 12.36 10.92
N LEU A 359 -20.27 11.21 10.70
CA LEU A 359 -19.70 10.04 10.00
C LEU A 359 -19.43 10.30 8.51
N LYS A 360 -20.14 11.25 7.89
CA LYS A 360 -19.93 11.69 6.50
C LYS A 360 -18.51 12.22 6.20
N ARG A 361 -17.74 12.59 7.23
CA ARG A 361 -16.35 13.04 7.10
C ARG A 361 -15.31 11.90 7.09
N ALA A 362 -15.73 10.66 7.34
CA ALA A 362 -14.88 9.47 7.21
C ALA A 362 -15.34 8.71 5.95
N LEU A 363 -14.64 8.91 4.83
CA LEU A 363 -15.03 8.49 3.48
C LEU A 363 -15.44 7.00 3.40
N CYS A 364 -14.71 6.10 4.06
CA CYS A 364 -14.96 4.66 4.08
C CYS A 364 -16.37 4.25 4.65
N TYR A 365 -17.06 5.13 5.38
CA TYR A 365 -18.38 4.83 5.96
C TYR A 365 -19.57 5.23 5.09
N THR A 366 -19.32 6.09 4.10
CA THR A 366 -20.39 6.87 3.46
C THR A 366 -21.20 6.07 2.45
N GLU A 367 -20.59 5.21 1.66
CA GLU A 367 -21.31 4.35 0.71
C GLU A 367 -22.08 3.23 1.44
N PHE A 368 -21.43 2.59 2.41
CA PHE A 368 -21.98 1.54 3.28
C PHE A 368 -23.27 1.97 3.99
N ALA A 369 -23.25 3.17 4.55
CA ALA A 369 -24.37 3.65 5.35
C ALA A 369 -25.48 4.26 4.47
N ASN A 370 -25.12 4.95 3.37
CA ASN A 370 -26.10 5.54 2.44
C ASN A 370 -26.91 4.47 1.67
N ALA A 371 -26.28 3.35 1.28
CA ALA A 371 -26.98 2.27 0.58
C ALA A 371 -28.10 1.64 1.43
N LEU A 372 -27.94 1.64 2.77
CA LEU A 372 -28.76 0.86 3.71
C LEU A 372 -29.79 1.65 4.51
N HIS A 373 -29.68 2.98 4.55
CA HIS A 373 -30.66 3.80 5.26
C HIS A 373 -32.06 3.70 4.65
N ASN A 374 -32.12 3.48 3.33
CA ASN A 374 -33.37 3.36 2.54
C ASN A 374 -33.78 1.90 2.26
N SER A 375 -33.11 0.90 2.84
CA SER A 375 -33.35 -0.51 2.55
C SER A 375 -34.36 -1.17 3.49
N THR A 376 -35.04 -2.21 2.99
CA THR A 376 -35.95 -3.04 3.78
C THR A 376 -35.20 -3.85 4.83
N ASN A 377 -35.91 -4.37 5.84
CA ASN A 377 -35.31 -5.22 6.87
C ASN A 377 -34.67 -6.49 6.29
N ASP A 378 -35.19 -7.02 5.19
CA ASP A 378 -34.65 -8.22 4.56
C ASP A 378 -33.37 -7.92 3.77
N GLN A 379 -33.33 -6.79 3.04
CA GLN A 379 -32.10 -6.30 2.39
C GLN A 379 -30.99 -6.05 3.42
N LYS A 380 -31.33 -5.50 4.60
CA LYS A 380 -30.38 -5.31 5.71
C LYS A 380 -29.83 -6.64 6.23
N LYS A 381 -30.67 -7.67 6.38
CA LYS A 381 -30.24 -9.01 6.83
C LYS A 381 -29.33 -9.69 5.83
N GLU A 382 -29.66 -9.59 4.55
CA GLU A 382 -28.86 -10.14 3.44
C GLU A 382 -27.49 -9.46 3.40
N TYR A 383 -27.48 -8.14 3.44
CA TYR A 383 -26.25 -7.35 3.47
C TYR A 383 -25.36 -7.69 4.66
N LEU A 384 -25.91 -7.73 5.88
CA LEU A 384 -25.15 -8.12 7.08
C LEU A 384 -24.59 -9.54 7.00
N SER A 385 -25.25 -10.43 6.26
CA SER A 385 -24.77 -11.79 6.06
C SER A 385 -23.59 -11.79 5.10
N LYS A 386 -23.71 -11.11 3.96
CA LYS A 386 -22.60 -10.95 3.00
C LYS A 386 -21.37 -10.27 3.63
N ALA A 387 -21.57 -9.15 4.34
CA ALA A 387 -20.48 -8.44 5.01
C ALA A 387 -19.81 -9.28 6.11
N TYR A 388 -20.56 -10.15 6.79
CA TYR A 388 -19.97 -11.10 7.74
C TYR A 388 -19.15 -12.18 7.02
N GLU A 389 -19.66 -12.74 5.93
CA GLU A 389 -18.98 -13.79 5.15
C GLU A 389 -17.65 -13.29 4.56
N GLU A 390 -17.65 -12.10 3.95
CA GLU A 390 -16.43 -11.45 3.44
C GLU A 390 -15.42 -11.20 4.56
N LEU A 391 -15.88 -10.70 5.71
CA LEU A 391 -15.04 -10.44 6.86
C LEU A 391 -14.43 -11.72 7.46
N GLU A 392 -15.22 -12.79 7.56
CA GLU A 392 -14.77 -14.09 8.05
C GLU A 392 -13.71 -14.69 7.13
N ILE A 393 -13.87 -14.57 5.81
CA ILE A 393 -12.86 -15.01 4.83
C ILE A 393 -11.52 -14.30 5.09
N GLU A 394 -11.53 -12.98 5.29
CA GLU A 394 -10.31 -12.23 5.59
C GLU A 394 -9.69 -12.62 6.94
N TYR A 395 -10.49 -12.83 7.98
CA TYR A 395 -9.99 -13.30 9.27
C TYR A 395 -9.35 -14.69 9.16
N LEU A 396 -9.94 -15.61 8.40
CA LEU A 396 -9.38 -16.94 8.19
C LEU A 396 -8.03 -16.90 7.46
N LYS A 397 -7.84 -15.97 6.51
CA LYS A 397 -6.53 -15.75 5.87
C LYS A 397 -5.47 -15.35 6.91
N VAL A 398 -5.81 -14.45 7.83
CA VAL A 398 -4.90 -14.04 8.91
C VAL A 398 -4.59 -15.21 9.84
N ILE A 399 -5.61 -15.94 10.29
CA ILE A 399 -5.45 -17.11 11.18
C ILE A 399 -4.57 -18.18 10.54
N SER A 400 -4.79 -18.49 9.25
CA SER A 400 -3.96 -19.46 8.54
C SER A 400 -2.48 -19.06 8.52
N ARG A 401 -2.20 -17.75 8.45
CA ARG A 401 -0.85 -17.22 8.47
C ARG A 401 -0.22 -17.25 9.85
N LEU A 402 -1.00 -17.05 10.91
CA LEU A 402 -0.52 -17.18 12.29
C LEU A 402 -0.05 -18.61 12.59
N VAL A 403 -0.79 -19.62 12.13
CA VAL A 403 -0.43 -21.04 12.33
C VAL A 403 0.86 -21.42 11.58
N ILE A 404 1.06 -20.91 10.35
CA ILE A 404 2.27 -21.18 9.56
C ILE A 404 3.50 -20.39 10.08
N GLY A 405 3.26 -19.28 10.76
CA GLY A 405 4.30 -18.39 11.29
C GLY A 405 4.79 -18.75 12.71
N GLN A 406 4.21 -19.79 13.32
CA GLN A 406 4.74 -20.50 14.49
C GLN A 406 5.70 -21.59 14.03
#